data_AF-A0A2S4V4C5-F1
#
_entry.id   AF-A0A2S4V4C5-F1
#
_cell.length_a   1.000
_cell.length_b   1.000
_cell.length_c   1.000
_cell.angle_alpha   90.00
_cell.angle_beta   90.00
_cell.angle_gamma   90.00
#
_symmetry.space_group_name_H-M   'P 1'
#
loop_
_entity.id
_entity.type
_entity.pdbx_description
1 polymer ?
#
loop_
_entity_poly.entity_id
_entity_poly.type
_entity_poly.pdbx_seq_one_letter_code
_entity_poly.pdbx_strand_id
1 'polypeptide(L)'
;MGSHGELSWETLRRQIRSLEHTLESEITMYAKLCTSVSTAYSSNGKLSERTISESREVEERIEDNLKQTLTNQFSPPTGSMTHACNRHKEVLQEYEGDFKRTRTSLRECEQRASLLSSVRSEISSFKSSQMASEEDRHLNDRSSINSSHRLADDVLGQAYETRYQFSNQRRTLFNSNSRMGSVMATVPGVNSLISMINSRRRRDTLILASVAGGCTFMLLLLTFR
;
A
#
# COMPACT_ATOMS: atom_id res chain seq x y z
N MET A 1 -35.43 4.64 -22.62
CA MET A 1 -35.13 3.37 -21.91
C MET A 1 -33.61 3.17 -21.73
N GLY A 2 -32.86 4.21 -21.30
CA GLY A 2 -31.38 4.17 -21.25
C GLY A 2 -30.75 4.12 -19.86
N SER A 3 -31.49 4.36 -18.77
CA SER A 3 -30.90 4.54 -17.44
C SER A 3 -30.55 3.24 -16.70
N HIS A 4 -31.24 2.13 -16.98
CA HIS A 4 -31.02 0.88 -16.24
C HIS A 4 -29.65 0.21 -16.52
N GLY A 5 -29.06 0.45 -17.70
CA GLY A 5 -27.74 -0.09 -18.05
C GLY A 5 -26.57 0.67 -17.42
N GLU A 6 -26.68 2.00 -17.31
CA GLU A 6 -25.64 2.86 -16.74
C GLU A 6 -25.52 2.67 -15.22
N LEU A 7 -26.64 2.59 -14.49
CA LEU A 7 -26.67 2.32 -13.04
C LEU A 7 -26.06 0.95 -12.69
N SER A 8 -26.31 -0.07 -13.51
CA SER A 8 -25.73 -1.41 -13.34
C SER A 8 -24.21 -1.38 -13.54
N TRP A 9 -23.73 -0.71 -14.59
CA TRP A 9 -22.30 -0.58 -14.86
C TRP A 9 -21.54 0.26 -13.84
N GLU A 10 -22.11 1.36 -13.37
CA GLU A 10 -21.47 2.19 -12.33
C GLU A 10 -21.29 1.40 -11.03
N THR A 11 -22.29 0.61 -10.65
CA THR A 11 -22.23 -0.29 -9.50
C THR A 11 -21.14 -1.34 -9.70
N LEU A 12 -21.07 -1.93 -10.89
CA LEU A 12 -20.05 -2.89 -11.29
C LEU A 12 -18.64 -2.31 -11.19
N ARG A 13 -18.43 -1.11 -11.73
CA ARG A 13 -17.14 -0.43 -11.73
C ARG A 13 -16.68 -0.08 -10.32
N ARG A 14 -17.62 0.28 -9.43
CA ARG A 14 -17.34 0.49 -8.00
C ARG A 14 -16.93 -0.81 -7.32
N GLN A 15 -17.61 -1.92 -7.61
CA GLN A 15 -17.26 -3.24 -7.07
C GLN A 15 -15.86 -3.67 -7.53
N ILE A 16 -15.55 -3.56 -8.82
CA ILE A 16 -14.23 -3.91 -9.38
C ILE A 16 -13.13 -3.11 -8.69
N ARG A 17 -13.28 -1.78 -8.60
CA ARG A 17 -12.27 -0.92 -7.93
C ARG A 17 -12.11 -1.23 -6.45
N SER A 18 -13.21 -1.51 -5.76
CA SER A 18 -13.16 -1.88 -4.35
C SER A 18 -12.40 -3.19 -4.15
N LEU A 19 -12.60 -4.15 -5.06
CA LEU A 19 -11.93 -5.44 -5.02
C LEU A 19 -10.44 -5.28 -5.37
N GLU A 20 -10.09 -4.50 -6.41
CA GLU A 20 -8.71 -4.17 -6.75
C GLU A 20 -7.96 -3.54 -5.58
N HIS A 21 -8.56 -2.55 -4.92
CA HIS A 21 -7.96 -1.92 -3.74
C HIS A 21 -7.75 -2.92 -2.61
N THR A 22 -8.69 -3.86 -2.44
CA THR A 22 -8.56 -4.93 -1.45
C THR A 22 -7.38 -5.83 -1.80
N LEU A 23 -7.33 -6.34 -3.03
CA LEU A 23 -6.24 -7.19 -3.52
C LEU A 23 -4.87 -6.51 -3.40
N GLU A 24 -4.77 -5.24 -3.79
CA GLU A 24 -3.52 -4.47 -3.69
C GLU A 24 -3.04 -4.38 -2.23
N SER A 25 -3.96 -4.08 -1.30
CA SER A 25 -3.65 -4.02 0.13
C SER A 25 -3.22 -5.39 0.68
N GLU A 26 -3.89 -6.47 0.27
CA GLU A 26 -3.57 -7.83 0.71
C GLU A 26 -2.23 -8.32 0.18
N ILE A 27 -1.97 -8.15 -1.12
CA ILE A 27 -0.69 -8.51 -1.75
C ILE A 27 0.45 -7.73 -1.11
N THR A 28 0.25 -6.43 -0.83
CA THR A 28 1.24 -5.61 -0.13
C THR A 28 1.50 -6.13 1.29
N MET A 29 0.45 -6.55 2.01
CA MET A 29 0.58 -7.14 3.34
C MET A 29 1.33 -8.48 3.27
N TYR A 30 0.98 -9.35 2.32
CA TYR A 30 1.63 -10.63 2.08
C TYR A 30 3.11 -10.46 1.73
N ALA A 31 3.45 -9.51 0.87
CA ALA A 31 4.84 -9.18 0.53
C ALA A 31 5.64 -8.75 1.77
N LYS A 32 5.07 -7.91 2.63
CA LYS A 32 5.70 -7.51 3.90
C LYS A 32 5.91 -8.69 4.84
N LEU A 33 4.93 -9.59 4.94
CA LEU A 33 5.06 -10.82 5.73
C LEU A 33 6.19 -11.70 5.17
N CYS A 34 6.29 -11.85 3.85
CA CYS A 34 7.37 -12.58 3.20
C CYS A 34 8.75 -11.99 3.50
N THR A 35 8.90 -10.66 3.42
CA THR A 35 10.15 -9.99 3.82
C THR A 35 10.45 -10.21 5.29
N SER A 36 9.46 -10.08 6.17
CA SER A 36 9.59 -10.33 7.61
C SER A 36 10.05 -11.76 7.90
N VAL A 37 9.50 -12.76 7.20
CA VAL A 37 9.92 -14.17 7.33
C VAL A 37 11.37 -14.33 6.90
N SER A 38 11.77 -13.75 5.77
CA SER A 38 13.14 -13.81 5.27
C SER A 38 14.16 -13.14 6.22
N THR A 39 13.82 -11.98 6.77
CA THR A 39 14.66 -11.25 7.74
C THR A 39 14.72 -11.94 9.10
N ALA A 40 13.59 -12.44 9.62
CA ALA A 40 13.54 -13.19 10.88
C ALA A 40 14.37 -14.47 10.80
N TYR A 41 14.32 -15.14 9.64
CA TYR A 41 15.15 -16.30 9.38
C TYR A 41 16.65 -15.96 9.33
N SER A 42 17.02 -14.89 8.63
CA SER A 42 18.44 -14.47 8.52
C SER A 42 19.04 -14.04 9.86
N SER A 43 18.25 -13.42 10.73
CA SER A 43 18.71 -12.92 12.04
C SER A 43 18.75 -13.98 13.13
N ASN A 44 17.70 -14.79 13.28
CA ASN A 44 17.55 -15.72 14.40
C ASN A 44 17.64 -17.20 14.01
N GLY A 45 17.65 -17.50 12.71
CA GLY A 45 17.62 -18.88 12.18
C GLY A 45 16.38 -19.65 12.63
N LYS A 46 15.32 -18.95 13.02
CA LYS A 46 14.05 -19.49 13.47
C LYS A 46 12.93 -18.76 12.75
N LEU A 47 12.01 -19.52 12.20
CA LEU A 47 10.80 -18.99 11.61
C LEU A 47 9.73 -18.94 12.70
N SER A 48 9.03 -17.81 12.82
CA SER A 48 7.88 -17.69 13.71
C SER A 48 6.70 -18.41 13.10
N GLU A 49 6.25 -19.51 13.72
CA GLU A 49 5.06 -20.28 13.31
C GLU A 49 3.84 -19.37 13.10
N ARG A 50 3.70 -18.36 13.96
CA ARG A 50 2.64 -17.34 13.87
C ARG A 50 2.69 -16.56 12.56
N THR A 51 3.88 -16.18 12.10
CA THR A 51 4.04 -15.40 10.87
C THR A 51 3.77 -16.25 9.64
N ILE A 52 4.09 -17.56 9.69
CA ILE A 52 3.70 -18.52 8.64
C ILE A 52 2.17 -18.64 8.58
N SER A 53 1.52 -18.86 9.73
CA SER A 53 0.06 -18.99 9.76
C SER A 53 -0.64 -17.73 9.25
N GLU A 54 -0.17 -16.55 9.66
CA GLU A 54 -0.70 -15.26 9.18
C GLU A 54 -0.48 -15.10 7.66
N SER A 55 0.70 -15.49 7.14
CA SER A 55 0.95 -15.44 5.70
C SER A 55 0.03 -16.36 4.91
N ARG A 56 -0.26 -17.56 5.43
CA ARG A 56 -1.13 -18.55 4.79
C ARG A 56 -2.60 -18.11 4.77
N GLU A 57 -3.07 -17.46 5.84
CA GLU A 57 -4.42 -16.89 5.89
C GLU A 57 -4.60 -15.78 4.85
N VAL A 58 -3.60 -14.91 4.70
CA VAL A 58 -3.61 -13.87 3.65
C VAL A 58 -3.54 -14.50 2.25
N GLU A 59 -2.77 -15.57 2.08
CA GLU A 59 -2.69 -16.33 0.82
C GLU A 59 -4.06 -16.87 0.39
N GLU A 60 -4.82 -17.47 1.31
CA GLU A 60 -6.17 -17.99 1.05
C GLU A 60 -7.14 -16.87 0.65
N ARG A 61 -7.11 -15.73 1.37
CA ARG A 61 -7.94 -14.56 1.06
C ARG A 61 -7.63 -13.98 -0.33
N ILE A 62 -6.37 -13.92 -0.72
CA ILE A 62 -5.96 -13.47 -2.07
C ILE A 62 -6.48 -14.44 -3.12
N GLU A 63 -6.33 -15.76 -2.92
CA GLU A 63 -6.82 -16.78 -3.85
C GLU A 63 -8.35 -16.70 -4.03
N ASP A 64 -9.11 -16.47 -2.96
CA ASP A 64 -10.57 -16.35 -3.02
C ASP A 64 -11.02 -15.07 -3.73
N ASN A 65 -10.38 -13.93 -3.45
CA ASN A 65 -10.68 -12.67 -4.15
C ASN A 65 -10.33 -12.75 -5.65
N LEU A 66 -9.21 -13.41 -6.01
CA LEU A 66 -8.84 -13.67 -7.42
C LEU A 66 -9.90 -14.54 -8.12
N LYS A 67 -10.33 -15.64 -7.50
CA LYS A 67 -11.37 -16.54 -8.05
C LYS A 67 -12.71 -15.83 -8.21
N GLN A 68 -13.11 -15.03 -7.22
CA GLN A 68 -14.35 -14.25 -7.28
C GLN A 68 -14.33 -13.26 -8.46
N THR A 69 -13.19 -12.63 -8.71
CA THR A 69 -13.01 -11.68 -9.83
C THR A 69 -13.02 -12.38 -11.18
N LEU A 70 -12.39 -13.56 -11.28
CA LEU A 70 -12.35 -14.33 -12.53
C LEU A 70 -13.73 -14.91 -12.91
N THR A 71 -14.51 -15.29 -11.90
CA THR A 71 -15.85 -15.89 -12.05
C THR A 71 -16.91 -14.84 -12.41
N ASN A 72 -16.76 -13.62 -11.89
CA ASN A 72 -17.51 -12.46 -12.36
C ASN A 72 -17.02 -12.04 -13.76
N GLN A 73 -17.31 -12.85 -14.79
CA GLN A 73 -17.10 -12.45 -16.17
C GLN A 73 -18.05 -11.30 -16.52
N PHE A 74 -17.53 -10.08 -16.43
CA PHE A 74 -18.25 -8.88 -16.79
C PHE A 74 -18.39 -8.80 -18.31
N SER A 75 -19.62 -8.92 -18.83
CA SER A 75 -19.94 -8.70 -20.24
C SER A 75 -20.28 -7.23 -20.46
N PRO A 76 -19.40 -6.43 -21.08
CA PRO A 76 -19.63 -4.99 -21.26
C PRO A 76 -20.62 -4.75 -22.42
N PRO A 77 -21.63 -3.88 -22.25
CA PRO A 77 -22.63 -3.58 -23.29
C PRO A 77 -22.14 -2.61 -24.39
N THR A 78 -20.94 -2.03 -24.30
CA THR A 78 -20.44 -1.02 -25.27
C THR A 78 -18.92 -1.12 -25.47
N GLY A 79 -18.41 -0.79 -26.67
CA GLY A 79 -16.99 -0.95 -27.04
C GLY A 79 -15.97 -0.21 -26.15
N SER A 80 -16.28 1.00 -25.68
CA SER A 80 -15.42 1.73 -24.72
C SER A 80 -15.35 1.04 -23.34
N MET A 81 -16.44 0.38 -22.94
CA MET A 81 -16.53 -0.39 -21.70
C MET A 81 -15.76 -1.72 -21.82
N THR A 82 -15.63 -2.26 -23.05
CA THR A 82 -14.78 -3.41 -23.35
C THR A 82 -13.30 -3.13 -23.11
N HIS A 83 -12.79 -1.97 -23.55
CA HIS A 83 -11.41 -1.59 -23.28
C HIS A 83 -11.12 -1.43 -21.78
N ALA A 84 -12.04 -0.82 -21.03
CA ALA A 84 -11.92 -0.70 -19.58
C ALA A 84 -11.91 -2.09 -18.90
N CYS A 85 -12.82 -2.98 -19.28
CA CYS A 85 -12.86 -4.35 -18.75
C CYS A 85 -11.58 -5.14 -19.08
N ASN A 86 -11.06 -5.03 -20.31
CA ASN A 86 -9.81 -5.68 -20.70
C ASN A 86 -8.62 -5.15 -19.90
N ARG A 87 -8.56 -3.83 -19.64
CA ARG A 87 -7.53 -3.26 -18.77
C ARG A 87 -7.59 -3.82 -17.35
N HIS A 88 -8.78 -4.00 -16.79
CA HIS A 88 -8.95 -4.61 -15.47
C HIS A 88 -8.48 -6.08 -15.45
N LYS A 89 -8.69 -6.82 -16.55
CA LYS A 89 -8.16 -8.19 -16.68
C LYS A 89 -6.63 -8.23 -16.73
N GLU A 90 -6.00 -7.30 -17.46
CA GLU A 90 -4.54 -7.20 -17.50
C GLU A 90 -3.95 -6.94 -16.10
N VAL A 91 -4.53 -5.98 -15.37
CA VAL A 91 -4.09 -5.65 -14.00
C VAL A 91 -4.26 -6.84 -13.06
N LEU A 92 -5.36 -7.58 -13.17
CA LEU A 92 -5.57 -8.80 -12.37
C LEU A 92 -4.54 -9.89 -12.69
N GLN A 93 -4.19 -10.07 -13.96
CA GLN A 93 -3.15 -11.02 -14.36
C GLN A 93 -1.77 -10.63 -13.83
N GLU A 94 -1.46 -9.34 -13.80
CA GLU A 94 -0.24 -8.80 -13.19
C GLU A 94 -0.20 -9.14 -11.69
N TYR A 95 -1.30 -8.88 -10.96
CA TYR A 95 -1.42 -9.26 -9.55
C TYR A 95 -1.28 -10.77 -9.31
N GLU A 96 -1.84 -11.61 -10.16
CA GLU A 96 -1.69 -13.07 -10.08
C GLU A 96 -0.21 -13.48 -10.27
N GLY A 97 0.49 -12.86 -11.21
CA GLY A 97 1.91 -13.09 -11.46
C GLY A 97 2.78 -12.71 -10.26
N ASP A 98 2.55 -11.52 -9.71
CA ASP A 98 3.28 -11.01 -8.55
C ASP A 98 3.03 -11.86 -7.29
N PHE A 99 1.78 -12.27 -7.09
CA PHE A 99 1.42 -13.19 -6.01
C PHE A 99 2.13 -14.53 -6.14
N LYS A 100 2.11 -15.17 -7.32
CA LYS A 100 2.82 -16.45 -7.56
C LYS A 100 4.32 -16.31 -7.31
N ARG A 101 4.93 -15.22 -7.77
CA ARG A 101 6.36 -14.95 -7.54
C ARG A 101 6.67 -14.82 -6.04
N THR A 102 5.87 -14.06 -5.31
CA THR A 102 6.04 -13.85 -3.87
C THR A 102 5.85 -15.16 -3.10
N ARG A 103 4.84 -15.95 -3.45
CA ARG A 103 4.56 -17.27 -2.88
C ARG A 103 5.72 -18.25 -3.05
N THR A 104 6.32 -18.30 -4.23
CA THR A 104 7.48 -19.17 -4.48
C THR A 104 8.66 -18.75 -3.60
N SER A 105 8.93 -17.46 -3.47
CA SER A 105 10.00 -16.94 -2.61
C SER A 105 9.78 -17.31 -1.13
N LEU A 106 8.54 -17.22 -0.64
CA LEU A 106 8.21 -17.63 0.72
C LEU A 106 8.44 -19.13 0.94
N ARG A 107 7.97 -19.98 0.01
CA ARG A 107 8.16 -21.44 0.09
C ARG A 107 9.64 -21.83 0.08
N GLU A 108 10.46 -21.17 -0.74
CA GLU A 108 11.91 -21.39 -0.74
C GLU A 108 12.53 -21.04 0.62
N CYS A 109 12.08 -19.95 1.25
CA CYS A 109 12.52 -19.56 2.58
C CYS A 109 12.10 -20.58 3.65
N GLU A 110 10.87 -21.06 3.59
CA GLU A 110 10.36 -22.10 4.51
C GLU A 110 11.09 -23.43 4.35
N GLN A 111 11.31 -23.88 3.11
CA GLN A 111 12.07 -25.10 2.83
C GLN A 111 13.49 -25.00 3.36
N ARG A 112 14.16 -23.86 3.11
CA ARG A 112 15.49 -23.59 3.65
C ARG A 112 15.49 -23.58 5.18
N ALA A 113 14.46 -23.01 5.80
CA ALA A 113 14.31 -23.00 7.24
C ALA A 113 14.11 -24.40 7.82
N SER A 114 13.26 -25.22 7.20
CA SER A 114 13.00 -26.60 7.60
C SER A 114 14.26 -27.47 7.53
N LEU A 115 14.98 -27.41 6.40
CA LEU A 115 16.22 -28.18 6.19
C LEU A 115 17.29 -27.80 7.22
N LEU A 116 17.50 -26.50 7.45
CA LEU A 116 18.52 -26.03 8.39
C LEU A 116 18.10 -26.14 9.86
N SER A 117 16.80 -26.27 10.14
CA SER A 117 16.30 -26.55 11.49
C SER A 117 16.75 -27.93 11.98
N SER A 118 16.63 -28.98 11.14
CA SER A 118 17.11 -30.34 11.48
C SER A 118 18.60 -30.34 11.76
N VAL A 119 19.38 -29.76 10.84
CA VAL A 119 20.85 -29.67 10.97
C VAL A 119 21.24 -28.89 12.22
N ARG A 120 20.56 -27.77 12.52
CA ARG A 120 20.82 -26.99 13.73
C ARG A 120 20.47 -27.77 14.99
N SER A 121 19.39 -28.54 14.98
CA SER A 121 19.01 -29.41 16.10
C SER A 121 20.08 -30.47 16.34
N GLU A 122 20.52 -31.16 15.29
CA GLU A 122 21.60 -32.17 15.35
C GLU A 122 22.91 -31.56 15.85
N ILE A 123 23.35 -30.44 15.28
CA ILE A 123 24.53 -29.70 15.74
C ILE A 123 24.38 -29.27 17.19
N SER A 124 23.21 -28.78 17.61
CA SER A 124 23.00 -28.37 19.00
C SER A 124 23.04 -29.57 19.95
N SER A 125 22.51 -30.73 19.55
CA SER A 125 22.56 -31.95 20.34
C SER A 125 23.99 -32.49 20.46
N PHE A 126 24.73 -32.51 19.35
CA PHE A 126 26.16 -32.88 19.31
C PHE A 126 27.02 -31.90 20.11
N LYS A 127 26.76 -30.60 19.97
CA LYS A 127 27.45 -29.56 20.73
C LYS A 127 27.14 -29.67 22.22
N SER A 128 25.90 -29.98 22.59
CA SER A 128 25.50 -30.17 24.00
C SER A 128 26.15 -31.40 24.63
N SER A 129 26.37 -32.47 23.86
CA SER A 129 27.07 -33.67 24.33
C SER A 129 28.59 -33.49 24.41
N GLN A 130 29.16 -32.56 23.64
CA GLN A 130 30.60 -32.24 23.60
C GLN A 130 30.99 -31.00 24.43
N MET A 131 30.03 -30.29 25.05
CA MET A 131 30.19 -28.97 25.71
C MET A 131 30.98 -28.97 27.04
N ALA A 132 31.94 -29.88 27.21
CA ALA A 132 32.78 -29.98 28.40
C ALA A 132 34.09 -29.15 28.36
N SER A 133 34.45 -28.55 27.22
CA SER A 133 35.72 -27.79 27.08
C SER A 133 35.49 -26.28 27.00
N GLU A 134 36.20 -25.51 27.84
CA GLU A 134 36.16 -24.03 27.83
C GLU A 134 36.59 -23.43 26.48
N GLU A 135 37.43 -24.14 25.72
CA GLU A 135 37.97 -23.69 24.44
C GLU A 135 36.87 -23.58 23.36
N ASP A 136 35.91 -24.51 23.35
CA ASP A 136 34.75 -24.46 22.44
C ASP A 136 33.80 -23.31 22.76
N ARG A 137 33.71 -22.89 24.04
CA ARG A 137 32.95 -21.72 24.43
C ARG A 137 33.58 -20.45 23.84
N HIS A 138 34.90 -20.32 23.92
CA HIS A 138 35.62 -19.19 23.35
C HIS A 138 35.52 -19.12 21.82
N LEU A 139 35.54 -20.26 21.13
CA LEU A 139 35.33 -20.32 19.68
C LEU A 139 33.89 -19.92 19.29
N ASN A 140 32.90 -20.35 20.07
CA ASN A 140 31.51 -19.94 19.86
C ASN A 140 31.31 -18.43 20.07
N ASP A 141 31.93 -17.86 21.09
CA ASP A 141 31.88 -16.41 21.34
C ASP A 141 32.52 -15.62 20.19
N ARG A 142 33.60 -16.11 19.59
CA ARG A 142 34.17 -15.48 18.38
C ARG A 142 33.23 -15.56 17.19
N SER A 143 32.52 -16.68 17.02
CA SER A 143 31.54 -16.86 15.95
C SER A 143 30.35 -15.91 16.11
N SER A 144 29.82 -15.75 17.33
CA SER A 144 28.72 -14.83 17.63
C SER A 144 29.11 -13.36 17.51
N ILE A 145 30.36 -13.01 17.87
CA ILE A 145 30.90 -11.66 17.64
C ILE A 145 31.00 -11.37 16.14
N ASN A 146 31.50 -12.32 15.35
CA ASN A 146 31.64 -12.14 13.90
C ASN A 146 30.26 -12.01 13.21
N SER A 147 29.27 -12.81 13.62
CA SER A 147 27.90 -12.65 13.08
C SER A 147 27.29 -11.30 13.48
N SER A 148 27.51 -10.85 14.71
CA SER A 148 27.06 -9.53 15.17
C SER A 148 27.71 -8.38 14.39
N HIS A 149 28.99 -8.51 14.05
CA HIS A 149 29.69 -7.53 13.21
C HIS A 149 29.08 -7.45 11.80
N ARG A 150 28.78 -8.61 11.18
CA ARG A 150 28.12 -8.64 9.86
C ARG A 150 26.73 -8.02 9.90
N LEU A 151 25.95 -8.27 10.95
CA LEU A 151 24.64 -7.65 11.13
C LEU A 151 24.77 -6.13 11.30
N ALA A 152 25.78 -5.65 12.04
CA ALA A 152 26.06 -4.22 12.16
C ALA A 152 26.40 -3.59 10.80
N ASP A 153 27.22 -4.25 9.99
CA ASP A 153 27.55 -3.81 8.63
C ASP A 153 26.31 -3.76 7.72
N ASP A 154 25.41 -4.73 7.83
CA ASP A 154 24.16 -4.77 7.04
C ASP A 154 23.21 -3.64 7.45
N VAL A 155 23.04 -3.39 8.76
CA VAL A 155 22.24 -2.27 9.28
C VAL A 155 22.84 -0.92 8.85
N LEU A 156 24.16 -0.79 8.85
CA LEU A 156 24.84 0.40 8.32
C LEU A 156 24.57 0.56 6.82
N GLY A 157 24.64 -0.52 6.05
CA GLY A 157 24.31 -0.53 4.63
C GLY A 157 22.88 -0.06 4.36
N GLN A 158 21.91 -0.64 5.04
CA GLN A 158 20.49 -0.25 4.95
C GLN A 158 20.27 1.21 5.37
N ALA A 159 20.98 1.70 6.39
CA ALA A 159 20.91 3.10 6.81
C ALA A 159 21.46 4.05 5.74
N TYR A 160 22.56 3.70 5.06
CA TYR A 160 23.09 4.46 3.93
C TYR A 160 22.13 4.48 2.74
N GLU A 161 21.53 3.34 2.41
CA GLU A 161 20.54 3.24 1.34
C GLU A 161 19.30 4.10 1.65
N THR A 162 18.78 4.02 2.87
CA THR A 162 17.65 4.84 3.34
C THR A 162 17.97 6.34 3.27
N ARG A 163 19.18 6.74 3.68
CA ARG A 163 19.65 8.14 3.55
C ARG A 163 19.69 8.59 2.10
N TYR A 164 20.17 7.73 1.20
CA TYR A 164 20.19 8.01 -0.24
C TYR A 164 18.77 8.14 -0.80
N GLN A 165 17.86 7.25 -0.42
CA GLN A 165 16.44 7.31 -0.81
C GLN A 165 15.78 8.61 -0.33
N PHE A 166 16.00 9.05 0.91
CA PHE A 166 15.48 10.34 1.39
C PHE A 166 16.06 11.54 0.63
N SER A 167 17.35 11.50 0.28
CA SER A 167 17.97 12.54 -0.55
C SER A 167 17.33 12.62 -1.95
N ASN A 168 17.09 11.48 -2.59
CA ASN A 168 16.38 11.42 -3.87
C ASN A 168 14.92 11.87 -3.73
N GLN A 169 14.21 11.44 -2.70
CA GLN A 169 12.84 11.86 -2.42
C GLN A 169 12.75 13.37 -2.22
N ARG A 170 13.72 13.99 -1.51
CA ARG A 170 13.82 15.45 -1.37
C ARG A 170 13.96 16.14 -2.71
N ARG A 171 14.81 15.63 -3.62
CA ARG A 171 14.93 16.19 -4.99
C ARG A 171 13.62 16.06 -5.77
N THR A 172 12.95 14.91 -5.70
CA THR A 172 11.64 14.70 -6.34
C THR A 172 10.58 15.65 -5.77
N LEU A 173 10.50 15.84 -4.46
CA LEU A 173 9.60 16.81 -3.83
C LEU A 173 9.90 18.24 -4.24
N PHE A 174 11.18 18.62 -4.35
CA PHE A 174 11.57 19.94 -4.83
C PHE A 174 11.14 20.15 -6.28
N ASN A 175 11.32 19.13 -7.13
CA ASN A 175 10.87 19.16 -8.53
C ASN A 175 9.34 19.23 -8.62
N SER A 176 8.60 18.48 -7.80
CA SER A 176 7.15 18.54 -7.72
C SER A 176 6.66 19.90 -7.23
N ASN A 177 7.32 20.50 -6.23
CA ASN A 177 7.01 21.85 -5.75
C ASN A 177 7.29 22.90 -6.84
N SER A 178 8.39 22.76 -7.58
CA SER A 178 8.71 23.64 -8.71
C SER A 178 7.70 23.49 -9.85
N ARG A 179 7.19 22.27 -10.12
CA ARG A 179 6.12 22.01 -11.09
C ARG A 179 4.77 22.55 -10.62
N MET A 180 4.46 22.48 -9.33
CA MET A 180 3.25 23.12 -8.77
C MET A 180 3.33 24.64 -8.93
N GLY A 181 4.49 25.24 -8.64
CA GLY A 181 4.75 26.65 -8.88
C GLY A 181 4.65 27.03 -10.36
N SER A 182 5.14 26.19 -11.27
CA SER A 182 5.03 26.43 -12.71
C SER A 182 3.62 26.21 -13.23
N VAL A 183 2.85 25.24 -12.74
CA VAL A 183 1.41 25.06 -13.06
C VAL A 183 0.59 26.26 -12.59
N MET A 184 0.88 26.81 -11.41
CA MET A 184 0.28 28.07 -10.96
C MET A 184 0.64 29.24 -11.87
N ALA A 185 1.83 29.23 -12.48
CA ALA A 185 2.26 30.26 -13.43
C ALA A 185 1.76 30.03 -14.88
N THR A 186 1.52 28.78 -15.30
CA THR A 186 1.13 28.41 -16.68
C THR A 186 -0.36 28.19 -16.89
N VAL A 187 -1.20 28.30 -15.85
CA VAL A 187 -2.64 28.47 -16.02
C VAL A 187 -3.01 29.96 -15.87
N PRO A 188 -2.75 30.81 -16.88
CA PRO A 188 -3.26 32.17 -16.90
C PRO A 188 -4.79 32.11 -16.91
N GLY A 189 -5.42 32.62 -15.85
CA GLY A 189 -6.89 32.67 -15.75
C GLY A 189 -7.49 32.02 -14.50
N VAL A 190 -6.76 31.22 -13.71
CA VAL A 190 -7.29 30.72 -12.41
C VAL A 190 -7.60 31.90 -11.48
N ASN A 191 -6.74 32.93 -11.46
CA ASN A 191 -6.98 34.13 -10.65
C ASN A 191 -8.22 34.91 -11.12
N SER A 192 -8.49 34.95 -12.43
CA SER A 192 -9.71 35.54 -12.98
C SER A 192 -10.95 34.70 -12.69
N LEU A 193 -10.86 33.36 -12.78
CA LEU A 193 -11.96 32.44 -12.45
C LEU A 193 -12.31 32.49 -10.95
N ILE A 194 -11.31 32.49 -10.06
CA ILE A 194 -11.49 32.64 -8.61
C ILE A 194 -12.09 34.01 -8.27
N SER A 195 -11.65 35.07 -8.95
CA SER A 195 -12.18 36.44 -8.81
C SER A 195 -13.64 36.54 -9.27
N MET A 196 -13.98 35.92 -10.41
CA MET A 196 -15.36 35.88 -10.91
C MET A 196 -16.29 35.09 -9.98
N ILE A 197 -15.83 33.99 -9.39
CA ILE A 197 -16.58 33.21 -8.39
C ILE A 197 -16.84 34.07 -7.13
N ASN A 198 -15.81 34.74 -6.60
CA ASN A 198 -15.96 35.59 -5.42
C ASN A 198 -16.84 36.82 -5.67
N SER A 199 -16.78 37.42 -6.86
CA SER A 199 -17.66 38.54 -7.27
C SER A 199 -19.13 38.13 -7.28
N ARG A 200 -19.45 36.93 -7.80
CA ARG A 200 -20.82 36.42 -7.85
C ARG A 200 -21.36 36.16 -6.44
N ARG A 201 -20.56 35.50 -5.59
CA ARG A 201 -20.91 35.22 -4.18
C ARG A 201 -21.13 36.49 -3.35
N ARG A 202 -20.35 37.56 -3.60
CA ARG A 202 -20.53 38.88 -2.96
C ARG A 202 -21.85 39.54 -3.35
N ARG A 203 -22.24 39.47 -4.63
CA ARG A 203 -23.52 40.02 -5.10
C ARG A 203 -24.71 39.30 -4.47
N ASP A 204 -24.67 37.98 -4.43
CA ASP A 204 -25.76 37.18 -3.84
C ASP A 204 -25.91 37.47 -2.34
N THR A 205 -24.79 37.65 -1.62
CA THR A 205 -24.79 38.01 -0.20
C THR A 205 -25.35 39.42 0.04
N LEU A 206 -25.03 40.39 -0.83
CA LEU A 206 -25.56 41.75 -0.75
C LEU A 206 -27.07 41.81 -0.98
N ILE A 207 -27.58 41.03 -1.95
CA ILE A 207 -29.03 40.93 -2.22
C ILE A 207 -29.74 40.29 -1.03
N LEU A 208 -29.20 39.20 -0.49
CA LEU A 208 -29.79 38.54 0.67
C LEU A 208 -29.82 39.47 1.91
N ALA A 209 -28.73 40.20 2.16
CA ALA A 209 -28.63 41.13 3.28
C ALA A 209 -29.57 42.33 3.13
N SER A 210 -29.76 42.86 1.92
CA SER A 210 -30.69 43.98 1.69
C SER A 210 -32.14 43.56 1.88
N VAL A 211 -32.52 42.36 1.41
CA VAL A 211 -33.88 41.83 1.60
C VAL A 211 -34.15 41.56 3.08
N ALA A 212 -33.24 40.87 3.77
CA ALA A 212 -33.39 40.59 5.20
C ALA A 212 -33.42 41.87 6.05
N GLY A 213 -32.53 42.83 5.77
CA GLY A 213 -32.48 44.13 6.44
C GLY A 213 -33.72 44.99 6.18
N GLY A 214 -34.19 45.04 4.93
CA GLY A 214 -35.39 45.79 4.57
C GLY A 214 -36.64 45.22 5.23
N CYS A 215 -36.81 43.89 5.23
CA CYS A 215 -37.94 43.24 5.89
C CYS A 215 -37.92 43.46 7.41
N THR A 216 -36.77 43.37 8.06
CA THR A 216 -36.65 43.60 9.51
C THR A 216 -36.92 45.07 9.88
N PHE A 217 -36.44 46.03 9.07
CA PHE A 217 -36.72 47.45 9.29
C PHE A 217 -38.20 47.81 9.08
N MET A 218 -38.84 47.25 8.05
CA MET A 218 -40.27 47.45 7.79
C MET A 218 -41.13 46.90 8.94
N LEU A 219 -40.79 45.72 9.47
CA LEU A 219 -41.48 45.15 10.62
C LEU A 219 -41.32 46.03 11.86
N LEU A 220 -40.11 46.54 12.14
CA LEU A 220 -39.88 47.45 13.26
C LEU A 220 -40.73 48.73 13.15
N LEU A 221 -40.80 49.35 11.96
CA LEU A 221 -41.62 50.53 11.72
C LEU A 221 -43.12 50.25 11.90
N LEU A 222 -43.60 49.07 11.50
CA LEU A 222 -45.00 48.66 11.72
C LEU A 222 -45.30 48.38 13.18
N THR A 223 -44.34 47.89 13.97
CA THR A 223 -44.55 47.62 15.40
C THR A 223 -44.48 48.87 16.28
N PHE A 224 -43.71 49.88 15.88
CA PHE A 224 -43.55 51.14 16.61
C PHE A 224 -44.59 52.22 16.24
N ARG A 225 -45.46 51.93 15.27
CA ARG A 225 -46.53 52.82 14.81
C ARG A 225 -47.89 52.27 15.19
#